data_AF-Q4Q5G7-F1
#
_entry.id   AF-Q4Q5G7-F1
#
_cell.length_a   1.000
_cell.length_b   1.000
_cell.length_c   1.000
_cell.angle_alpha   90.00
_cell.angle_beta   90.00
_cell.angle_gamma   90.00
#
_symmetry.space_group_name_H-M   'P 1'
#
loop_
_entity.id
_entity.type
_entity.pdbx_description
1 polymer ?
#
loop_
_entity_poly.entity_id
_entity_poly.type
_entity_poly.pdbx_seq_one_letter_code
_entity_poly.pdbx_strand_id
1 'polypeptide(L)'
;MAAPSHQHSLVLERSTCHHYYHCVLYDILFDLPVREIAAQVVPCKDSNIVQRLTSADCRVVPHQLHVYKEPLEKKFGYVSFFVHRAPHSSTAADDVHRLVCEWVAVDLASQLATVQCKVQLAQPPECHSSEPFLNAFRLKCPLLDPTLAADTKKLETFVLTRVRFGQHCGNASVNQLNAVHCDDAKSAASAGSCGTETEMCTDDGLTATEGELDAGARSATRTLHEHVWKCVGTFLIASLSPKELVWLKKQLPSFPPLRIANGDMDTAYCDEAKLAQFFETSLAPLFTVDEVVEAAALNTVNSEA
;
A
#
# COMPACT_ATOMS: atom_id res chain seq x y z
N MET A 1 25.15 36.47 8.89
CA MET A 1 23.89 35.96 9.47
C MET A 1 23.38 34.90 8.51
N ALA A 2 23.55 33.63 8.85
CA ALA A 2 23.06 32.51 8.04
C ALA A 2 21.66 32.15 8.53
N ALA A 3 20.69 32.14 7.62
CA ALA A 3 19.33 31.73 7.91
C ALA A 3 19.31 30.24 8.31
N PRO A 4 18.51 29.84 9.31
CA PRO A 4 18.39 28.43 9.66
C PRO A 4 17.64 27.70 8.55
N SER A 5 18.31 26.75 7.90
CA SER A 5 17.70 25.77 7.02
C SER A 5 16.85 24.83 7.87
N HIS A 6 15.56 25.13 8.00
CA HIS A 6 14.60 24.20 8.58
C HIS A 6 14.44 22.99 7.66
N GLN A 7 15.21 21.94 7.92
CA GLN A 7 14.85 20.59 7.47
C GLN A 7 13.62 20.17 8.27
N HIS A 8 12.44 20.57 7.80
CA HIS A 8 11.17 20.05 8.29
C HIS A 8 11.05 18.60 7.82
N SER A 9 11.65 17.67 8.57
CA SER A 9 11.20 16.28 8.56
C SER A 9 9.82 16.28 9.21
N LEU A 10 8.78 16.44 8.39
CA LEU A 10 7.39 16.31 8.83
C LEU A 10 7.20 14.85 9.25
N VAL A 11 7.22 14.59 10.56
CA VAL A 11 6.72 13.33 11.12
C VAL A 11 5.20 13.40 11.05
N LEU A 12 4.66 13.11 9.87
CA LEU A 12 3.22 12.99 9.66
C LEU A 12 2.80 11.58 10.05
N GLU A 13 1.84 11.49 10.98
CA GLU A 13 1.17 10.24 11.26
C GLU A 13 0.37 9.81 10.02
N ARG A 14 0.69 8.61 9.50
CA ARG A 14 0.09 8.07 8.27
C ARG A 14 -1.44 8.01 8.32
N SER A 15 -1.98 7.78 9.52
CA SER A 15 -3.42 7.73 9.83
C SER A 15 -4.12 9.09 9.70
N THR A 16 -3.38 10.20 9.69
CA THR A 16 -3.95 11.57 9.68
C THR A 16 -3.93 12.21 8.28
N CYS A 17 -3.28 11.57 7.32
CA CYS A 17 -3.21 12.04 5.95
C CYS A 17 -4.39 11.51 5.12
N HIS A 18 -5.26 12.42 4.68
CA HIS A 18 -6.37 12.09 3.77
C HIS A 18 -5.90 11.45 2.46
N HIS A 19 -4.68 11.80 2.02
CA HIS A 19 -4.08 11.35 0.77
C HIS A 19 -2.70 10.75 1.03
N TYR A 20 -2.64 9.42 1.10
CA TYR A 20 -1.41 8.67 1.36
C TYR A 20 -1.29 7.53 0.35
N TYR A 21 -0.30 7.58 -0.52
CA TYR A 21 -0.16 6.65 -1.63
C TYR A 21 0.98 5.69 -1.38
N HIS A 22 0.77 4.43 -1.70
CA HIS A 22 1.81 3.40 -1.68
C HIS A 22 2.02 2.86 -3.09
N CYS A 23 3.25 2.87 -3.55
CA CYS A 23 3.65 2.33 -4.84
C CYS A 23 4.72 1.26 -4.62
N VAL A 24 4.62 0.14 -5.34
CA VAL A 24 5.69 -0.84 -5.36
C VAL A 24 6.62 -0.59 -6.54
N LEU A 25 7.89 -0.85 -6.31
CA LEU A 25 8.98 -0.77 -7.26
C LEU A 25 9.41 -2.19 -7.62
N TYR A 26 9.57 -2.46 -8.90
CA TYR A 26 9.94 -3.78 -9.39
C TYR A 26 10.84 -3.69 -10.62
N ASP A 27 11.38 -4.83 -11.03
CA ASP A 27 12.37 -4.93 -12.10
C ASP A 27 13.65 -4.12 -11.86
N ILE A 28 14.00 -3.84 -10.60
CA ILE A 28 15.18 -3.05 -10.24
C ILE A 28 16.45 -3.88 -10.48
N LEU A 29 17.43 -3.34 -11.22
CA LEU A 29 18.71 -4.00 -11.43
C LEU A 29 19.45 -4.28 -10.11
N PHE A 30 20.08 -5.45 -10.03
CA PHE A 30 20.75 -5.91 -8.81
C PHE A 30 21.90 -5.00 -8.35
N ASP A 31 22.53 -4.28 -9.27
CA ASP A 31 23.61 -3.35 -8.95
C ASP A 31 23.16 -1.90 -8.83
N LEU A 32 21.90 -1.59 -9.13
CA LEU A 32 21.38 -0.21 -9.06
C LEU A 32 21.39 0.30 -7.61
N PRO A 33 22.10 1.41 -7.31
CA PRO A 33 22.11 2.01 -5.98
C PRO A 33 20.77 2.66 -5.61
N VAL A 34 20.34 2.52 -4.35
CA VAL A 34 19.08 3.13 -3.86
C VAL A 34 19.06 4.66 -4.04
N ARG A 35 20.21 5.33 -3.96
CA ARG A 35 20.33 6.78 -4.17
C ARG A 35 19.91 7.22 -5.58
N GLU A 36 20.11 6.37 -6.58
CA GLU A 36 19.73 6.69 -7.96
C GLU A 36 18.21 6.60 -8.13
N ILE A 37 17.58 5.61 -7.49
CA ILE A 37 16.11 5.52 -7.38
C ILE A 37 15.56 6.72 -6.60
N ALA A 38 16.20 7.08 -5.48
CA ALA A 38 15.78 8.19 -4.62
C ALA A 38 15.75 9.53 -5.37
N ALA A 39 16.66 9.75 -6.32
CA ALA A 39 16.67 10.95 -7.16
C ALA A 39 15.46 11.00 -8.13
N GLN A 40 14.95 9.84 -8.56
CA GLN A 40 13.85 9.76 -9.53
C GLN A 40 12.45 9.78 -8.91
N VAL A 41 12.32 9.49 -7.60
CA VAL A 41 11.01 9.52 -6.92
C VAL A 41 10.59 10.92 -6.46
N VAL A 42 11.46 11.92 -6.60
CA VAL A 42 11.12 13.31 -6.26
C VAL A 42 10.30 13.92 -7.40
N PRO A 43 9.10 14.51 -7.13
CA PRO A 43 8.29 15.10 -8.19
C PRO A 43 9.03 16.21 -8.96
N CYS A 44 9.14 16.05 -10.28
CA CYS A 44 9.71 17.06 -11.17
C CYS A 44 8.83 18.32 -11.21
N LYS A 45 9.41 19.49 -10.89
CA LYS A 45 8.70 20.78 -10.86
C LYS A 45 8.25 21.26 -12.24
N ASP A 46 8.90 20.77 -13.29
CA ASP A 46 8.60 21.14 -14.67
C ASP A 46 7.48 20.27 -15.28
N SER A 47 7.01 19.26 -14.55
CA SER A 47 5.84 18.48 -14.97
C SER A 47 4.57 19.34 -14.94
N ASN A 48 3.79 19.25 -16.01
CA ASN A 48 2.45 19.84 -16.09
C ASN A 48 1.53 19.31 -14.96
N ILE A 49 1.57 18.02 -14.65
CA ILE A 49 0.73 17.44 -13.59
C ILE A 49 1.14 17.98 -12.22
N VAL A 50 2.44 18.10 -11.95
CA VAL A 50 2.95 18.69 -10.70
C VAL A 50 2.59 20.18 -10.59
N GLN A 51 2.61 20.92 -11.71
CA GLN A 51 2.16 22.31 -11.76
C GLN A 51 0.65 22.43 -11.50
N ARG A 52 -0.18 21.55 -12.06
CA ARG A 52 -1.63 21.50 -11.79
C ARG A 52 -1.92 21.20 -10.32
N LEU A 53 -1.19 20.26 -9.71
CA LEU A 53 -1.27 19.98 -8.28
C LEU A 53 -0.87 21.22 -7.46
N THR A 54 0.22 21.89 -7.85
CA THR A 54 0.70 23.10 -7.17
C THR A 54 -0.32 24.24 -7.26
N SER A 55 -0.95 24.44 -8.42
CA SER A 55 -2.04 25.42 -8.62
C SER A 55 -3.32 25.08 -7.84
N ALA A 56 -3.48 23.82 -7.43
CA ALA A 56 -4.54 23.35 -6.53
C ALA A 56 -4.12 23.42 -5.04
N ASP A 57 -3.03 24.13 -4.73
CA ASP A 57 -2.43 24.23 -3.40
C ASP A 57 -2.08 22.86 -2.77
N CYS A 58 -1.73 21.90 -3.64
CA CYS A 58 -1.36 20.54 -3.28
C CYS A 58 0.09 20.24 -3.69
N ARG A 59 0.79 19.49 -2.85
CA ARG A 59 2.17 19.05 -3.11
C ARG A 59 2.32 17.58 -2.77
N VAL A 60 2.79 16.79 -3.73
CA VAL A 60 3.22 15.41 -3.50
C VAL A 60 4.59 15.42 -2.80
N VAL A 61 4.72 14.68 -1.72
CA VAL A 61 5.95 14.58 -0.93
C VAL A 61 6.34 13.12 -0.77
N PRO A 62 7.54 12.71 -1.22
CA PRO A 62 8.09 11.39 -0.92
C PRO A 62 8.27 11.22 0.58
N HIS A 63 7.79 10.10 1.12
CA HIS A 63 7.83 9.82 2.55
C HIS A 63 8.83 8.72 2.89
N GLN A 64 8.68 7.53 2.29
CA GLN A 64 9.52 6.38 2.59
C GLN A 64 9.87 5.65 1.31
N LEU A 65 11.16 5.41 1.10
CA LEU A 65 11.69 4.56 0.04
C LEU A 65 12.40 3.38 0.69
N HIS A 66 12.06 2.16 0.28
CA HIS A 66 12.71 0.95 0.74
C HIS A 66 12.92 -0.01 -0.43
N VAL A 67 14.08 -0.68 -0.45
CA VAL A 67 14.45 -1.63 -1.51
C VAL A 67 15.03 -2.88 -0.86
N TYR A 68 14.46 -4.03 -1.21
CA TYR A 68 14.89 -5.34 -0.74
C TYR A 68 15.91 -5.94 -1.70
N LYS A 69 17.03 -6.41 -1.15
CA LYS A 69 18.06 -7.15 -1.88
C LYS A 69 18.01 -8.61 -1.45
N GLU A 70 17.26 -9.40 -2.21
CA GLU A 70 17.05 -10.82 -2.00
C GLU A 70 17.91 -11.65 -2.97
N PRO A 71 18.07 -12.98 -2.76
CA PRO A 71 18.75 -13.88 -3.70
C PRO A 71 17.87 -14.15 -4.95
N LEU A 72 17.47 -13.07 -5.62
CA LEU A 72 16.70 -13.00 -6.85
C LEU A 72 17.50 -12.21 -7.89
N GLU A 73 17.14 -12.34 -9.16
CA GLU A 73 17.83 -11.65 -10.26
C GLU A 73 17.65 -10.12 -10.22
N LYS A 74 16.51 -9.69 -9.71
CA LYS A 74 16.14 -8.28 -9.61
C LYS A 74 15.68 -7.95 -8.20
N LYS A 75 15.95 -6.72 -7.78
CA LYS A 75 15.41 -6.17 -6.53
C LYS A 75 13.95 -5.76 -6.74
N PHE A 76 13.26 -5.60 -5.63
CA PHE A 76 11.95 -4.98 -5.55
C PHE A 76 11.90 -4.10 -4.30
N GLY A 77 10.90 -3.25 -4.20
CA GLY A 77 10.81 -2.29 -3.12
C GLY A 77 9.49 -1.57 -3.12
N TYR A 78 9.41 -0.50 -2.35
CA TYR A 78 8.27 0.39 -2.36
C TYR A 78 8.69 1.82 -2.14
N VAL A 79 7.84 2.74 -2.59
CA VAL A 79 7.89 4.14 -2.23
C VAL A 79 6.49 4.61 -1.82
N SER A 80 6.43 5.36 -0.72
CA SER A 80 5.19 5.98 -0.24
C SER A 80 5.25 7.49 -0.36
N PHE A 81 4.09 8.09 -0.62
CA PHE A 81 3.92 9.53 -0.76
C PHE A 81 2.76 10.00 0.10
N PHE A 82 2.85 11.20 0.65
CA PHE A 82 1.68 11.92 1.14
C PHE A 82 1.44 13.16 0.27
N VAL A 83 0.18 13.59 0.18
CA VAL A 83 -0.15 14.86 -0.44
C VAL A 83 -0.35 15.89 0.66
N HIS A 84 0.57 16.86 0.71
CA HIS A 84 0.40 18.04 1.53
C HIS A 84 -0.58 19.00 0.84
N ARG A 85 -1.65 19.36 1.53
CA ARG A 85 -2.65 20.32 1.05
C ARG A 85 -2.62 21.56 1.93
N ALA A 86 -2.59 22.74 1.32
CA ALA A 86 -2.61 23.99 2.08
C ALA A 86 -3.96 24.15 2.82
N PRO A 87 -3.99 24.79 4.01
CA PRO A 87 -5.19 24.93 4.84
C PRO A 87 -6.41 25.57 4.15
N HIS A 88 -6.19 26.37 3.11
CA HIS A 88 -7.24 27.11 2.39
C HIS A 88 -7.60 26.52 1.02
N SER A 89 -7.01 25.39 0.65
CA SER A 89 -7.32 24.72 -0.60
C SER A 89 -8.79 24.29 -0.60
N SER A 90 -9.55 24.67 -1.63
CA SER A 90 -10.95 24.28 -1.83
C SER A 90 -11.11 23.11 -2.82
N THR A 91 -10.01 22.56 -3.35
CA THR A 91 -10.02 21.52 -4.39
C THR A 91 -10.72 20.24 -3.90
N ALA A 92 -11.56 19.63 -4.74
CA ALA A 92 -12.19 18.36 -4.40
C ALA A 92 -11.13 17.26 -4.20
N ALA A 93 -11.34 16.38 -3.22
CA ALA A 93 -10.41 15.27 -2.94
C ALA A 93 -10.24 14.34 -4.14
N ASP A 94 -11.31 14.14 -4.92
CA ASP A 94 -11.34 13.32 -6.13
C ASP A 94 -10.48 13.92 -7.25
N ASP A 95 -10.46 15.25 -7.39
CA ASP A 95 -9.63 15.93 -8.38
C ASP A 95 -8.14 15.80 -8.04
N VAL A 96 -7.78 15.97 -6.76
CA VAL A 96 -6.41 15.74 -6.28
C VAL A 96 -6.01 14.28 -6.49
N HIS A 97 -6.91 13.35 -6.18
CA HIS A 97 -6.67 11.92 -6.34
C HIS A 97 -6.42 11.54 -7.80
N ARG A 98 -7.27 12.01 -8.71
CA ARG A 98 -7.10 11.82 -10.16
C ARG A 98 -5.73 12.34 -10.63
N LEU A 99 -5.33 13.54 -10.21
CA LEU A 99 -4.03 14.12 -10.55
C LEU A 99 -2.86 13.28 -10.02
N VAL A 100 -2.94 12.73 -8.80
CA VAL A 100 -1.88 11.89 -8.25
C VAL A 100 -1.79 10.56 -8.99
N CYS A 101 -2.92 9.93 -9.29
CA CYS A 101 -2.94 8.70 -10.09
C CYS A 101 -2.34 8.94 -11.50
N GLU A 102 -2.69 10.06 -12.13
CA GLU A 102 -2.11 10.50 -13.42
C GLU A 102 -0.59 10.70 -13.29
N TRP A 103 -0.13 11.39 -12.24
CA TRP A 103 1.28 11.62 -11.95
C TRP A 103 2.07 10.30 -11.75
N VAL A 104 1.52 9.34 -11.00
CA VAL A 104 2.15 8.03 -10.80
C VAL A 104 2.29 7.28 -12.13
N ALA A 105 1.21 7.24 -12.92
CA ALA A 105 1.16 6.48 -14.17
C ALA A 105 2.04 7.08 -15.28
N VAL A 106 2.20 8.40 -15.31
CA VAL A 106 2.92 9.11 -16.37
C VAL A 106 4.31 9.55 -15.91
N ASP A 107 4.37 10.49 -14.97
CA ASP A 107 5.63 11.17 -14.63
C ASP A 107 6.54 10.31 -13.76
N LEU A 108 6.01 9.71 -12.70
CA LEU A 108 6.82 8.86 -11.80
C LEU A 108 7.35 7.64 -12.56
N ALA A 109 6.49 7.01 -13.37
CA ALA A 109 6.89 5.91 -14.23
C ALA A 109 8.00 6.31 -15.22
N SER A 110 7.86 7.47 -15.88
CA SER A 110 8.86 7.97 -16.83
C SER A 110 10.20 8.29 -16.15
N GLN A 111 10.17 8.92 -14.98
CA GLN A 111 11.39 9.24 -14.21
C GLN A 111 12.12 7.95 -13.78
N LEU A 112 11.39 6.97 -13.24
CA LEU A 112 11.99 5.70 -12.80
C LEU A 112 12.47 4.82 -13.97
N ALA A 113 11.84 4.92 -15.14
CA ALA A 113 12.29 4.23 -16.35
C ALA A 113 13.70 4.65 -16.78
N THR A 114 14.14 5.89 -16.48
CA THR A 114 15.50 6.37 -16.79
C THR A 114 16.60 5.56 -16.10
N VAL A 115 16.28 4.92 -14.97
CA VAL A 115 17.17 4.04 -14.20
C VAL A 115 16.75 2.57 -14.28
N GLN A 116 15.94 2.21 -15.29
CA GLN A 116 15.40 0.86 -15.50
C GLN A 116 14.63 0.29 -14.30
N CYS A 117 13.97 1.16 -13.53
CA CYS A 117 13.07 0.77 -12.44
C CYS A 117 11.62 0.94 -12.91
N LYS A 118 10.77 -0.03 -12.60
CA LYS A 118 9.32 0.08 -12.83
C LYS A 118 8.61 0.42 -11.53
N VAL A 119 7.43 1.03 -11.66
CA VAL A 119 6.56 1.40 -10.55
C VAL A 119 5.13 1.04 -10.88
N GLN A 120 4.37 0.69 -9.86
CA GLN A 120 2.92 0.60 -9.95
C GLN A 120 2.28 1.04 -8.65
N LEU A 121 1.07 1.57 -8.76
CA LEU A 121 0.24 1.86 -7.60
C LEU A 121 -0.12 0.55 -6.89
N ALA A 122 0.10 0.49 -5.58
CA ALA A 122 -0.02 -0.70 -4.76
C ALA A 122 -1.23 -0.63 -3.81
N GLN A 123 -2.32 -0.05 -4.32
CA GLN A 123 -3.62 0.07 -3.66
C GLN A 123 -4.71 0.09 -4.74
N PRO A 124 -5.98 -0.18 -4.38
CA PRO A 124 -7.10 -0.04 -5.31
C PRO A 124 -7.17 1.39 -5.87
N PRO A 125 -7.38 1.57 -7.18
CA PRO A 125 -7.28 2.87 -7.83
C PRO A 125 -8.37 3.84 -7.41
N GLU A 126 -9.45 3.38 -6.77
CA GLU A 126 -10.47 4.26 -6.20
C GLU A 126 -10.13 4.79 -4.80
N CYS A 127 -9.09 4.28 -4.15
CA CYS A 127 -8.75 4.65 -2.77
C CYS A 127 -7.81 5.87 -2.74
N HIS A 128 -8.19 6.89 -1.97
CA HIS A 128 -7.36 8.09 -1.76
C HIS A 128 -6.19 7.84 -0.80
N SER A 129 -6.27 6.78 -0.01
CA SER A 129 -5.24 6.37 0.95
C SER A 129 -4.98 4.86 0.87
N SER A 130 -3.71 4.45 0.90
CA SER A 130 -3.30 3.05 0.94
C SER A 130 -3.55 2.40 2.29
N GLU A 131 -3.46 3.16 3.39
CA GLU A 131 -3.42 2.62 4.75
C GLU A 131 -4.61 1.71 5.10
N PRO A 132 -5.87 2.06 4.81
CA PRO A 132 -7.01 1.17 5.07
C PRO A 132 -6.89 -0.16 4.34
N PHE A 133 -6.46 -0.12 3.08
CA PHE A 133 -6.26 -1.30 2.26
C PHE A 133 -5.10 -2.15 2.78
N LEU A 134 -3.94 -1.54 3.03
CA LEU A 134 -2.76 -2.25 3.54
C LEU A 134 -3.02 -2.87 4.91
N ASN A 135 -3.77 -2.18 5.79
CA ASN A 135 -4.17 -2.74 7.08
C ASN A 135 -5.12 -3.91 6.92
N ALA A 136 -6.10 -3.83 6.01
CA ALA A 136 -6.95 -4.96 5.69
C ALA A 136 -6.16 -6.12 5.07
N PHE A 137 -5.17 -5.84 4.23
CA PHE A 137 -4.33 -6.85 3.60
C PHE A 137 -3.49 -7.59 4.64
N ARG A 138 -2.81 -6.88 5.54
CA ARG A 138 -2.05 -7.46 6.65
C ARG A 138 -2.92 -8.30 7.58
N LEU A 139 -4.14 -7.84 7.85
CA LEU A 139 -5.06 -8.52 8.77
C LEU A 139 -5.68 -9.77 8.17
N LYS A 140 -6.03 -9.74 6.88
CA LYS A 140 -6.82 -10.81 6.22
C LYS A 140 -5.98 -11.80 5.43
N CYS A 141 -4.70 -11.53 5.17
CA CYS A 141 -3.83 -12.41 4.38
C CYS A 141 -2.97 -13.32 5.28
N PRO A 142 -3.23 -14.65 5.31
CA PRO A 142 -2.39 -15.60 6.02
C PRO A 142 -0.89 -15.55 5.67
N LEU A 143 -0.51 -15.13 4.45
CA LEU A 143 0.91 -15.01 4.07
C LEU A 143 1.66 -13.93 4.87
N LEU A 144 0.92 -12.98 5.42
CA LEU A 144 1.45 -11.83 6.16
C LEU A 144 1.31 -12.02 7.67
N ASP A 145 1.00 -13.23 8.13
CA ASP A 145 0.99 -13.56 9.55
C ASP A 145 2.41 -13.44 10.12
N PRO A 146 2.66 -12.55 11.11
CA PRO A 146 3.98 -12.38 11.72
C PRO A 146 4.52 -13.63 12.41
N THR A 147 3.64 -14.58 12.74
CA THR A 147 4.04 -15.86 13.35
C THR A 147 4.56 -16.86 12.32
N LEU A 148 4.22 -16.68 11.04
CA LEU A 148 4.57 -17.57 9.93
C LEU A 148 5.71 -17.01 9.06
N ALA A 149 5.84 -15.69 8.98
CA ALA A 149 6.84 -15.01 8.17
C ALA A 149 7.66 -13.99 8.97
N ALA A 150 8.99 -14.07 8.86
CA ALA A 150 9.90 -13.21 9.60
C ALA A 150 9.85 -11.73 9.16
N ASP A 151 9.60 -11.47 7.87
CA ASP A 151 9.48 -10.12 7.31
C ASP A 151 8.22 -10.02 6.46
N THR A 152 7.11 -9.69 7.13
CA THR A 152 5.79 -9.57 6.51
C THR A 152 5.73 -8.39 5.54
N LYS A 153 6.49 -7.31 5.78
CA LYS A 153 6.53 -6.16 4.85
C LYS A 153 7.21 -6.50 3.54
N LYS A 154 8.27 -7.32 3.59
CA LYS A 154 8.92 -7.81 2.37
C LYS A 154 7.99 -8.69 1.55
N LEU A 155 7.28 -9.62 2.18
CA LEU A 155 6.29 -10.45 1.50
C LEU A 155 5.11 -9.63 0.97
N GLU A 156 4.59 -8.68 1.74
CA GLU A 156 3.55 -7.73 1.31
C GLU A 156 3.99 -7.01 0.04
N THR A 157 5.20 -6.43 0.06
CA THR A 157 5.76 -5.71 -1.09
C THR A 157 5.89 -6.64 -2.29
N PHE A 158 6.44 -7.83 -2.10
CA PHE A 158 6.62 -8.81 -3.18
C PHE A 158 5.27 -9.20 -3.81
N VAL A 159 4.28 -9.58 -3.00
CA VAL A 159 2.94 -9.95 -3.47
C VAL A 159 2.32 -8.80 -4.26
N LEU A 160 2.40 -7.58 -3.74
CA LEU A 160 1.86 -6.40 -4.40
C LEU A 160 2.57 -6.08 -5.73
N THR A 161 3.79 -6.56 -5.98
CA THR A 161 4.46 -6.45 -7.30
C THR A 161 3.88 -7.38 -8.37
N ARG A 162 3.04 -8.34 -7.96
CA ARG A 162 2.46 -9.40 -8.82
C ARG A 162 0.94 -9.31 -8.91
N VAL A 163 0.34 -8.33 -8.23
CA VAL A 163 -1.09 -8.04 -8.27
C VAL A 163 -1.40 -7.05 -9.39
N ARG A 164 -2.46 -7.32 -10.15
CA ARG A 164 -3.15 -6.34 -10.99
C ARG A 164 -4.43 -5.90 -10.30
N PHE A 165 -4.49 -4.63 -9.90
CA PHE A 165 -5.72 -4.07 -9.33
C PHE A 165 -6.79 -3.91 -10.41
N GLY A 166 -8.05 -4.17 -10.03
CA GLY A 166 -9.19 -3.90 -10.91
C GLY A 166 -9.40 -2.39 -11.08
N GLN A 167 -10.01 -1.97 -12.19
CA GLN A 167 -10.28 -0.54 -12.44
C GLN A 167 -11.36 0.02 -11.49
N HIS A 168 -12.34 -0.82 -11.11
CA HIS A 168 -13.40 -0.47 -10.16
C HIS A 168 -13.72 -1.67 -9.28
N CYS A 169 -13.29 -1.62 -8.02
CA CYS A 169 -13.46 -2.73 -7.07
C CYS A 169 -14.62 -2.47 -6.08
N GLY A 170 -15.31 -1.34 -6.21
CA GLY A 170 -16.46 -0.99 -5.39
C GLY A 170 -16.10 -0.70 -3.93
N ASN A 171 -14.87 -0.25 -3.67
CA ASN A 171 -14.38 0.10 -2.33
C ASN A 171 -14.26 1.63 -2.12
N ALA A 172 -14.85 2.46 -3.00
CA ALA A 172 -14.78 3.92 -2.93
C ALA A 172 -15.38 4.49 -1.63
N SER A 173 -16.32 3.77 -1.00
CA SER A 173 -16.89 4.15 0.30
C SER A 173 -15.84 4.24 1.43
N VAL A 174 -14.71 3.54 1.29
CA VAL A 174 -13.57 3.60 2.23
C VAL A 174 -13.01 5.02 2.35
N ASN A 175 -13.09 5.83 1.28
CA ASN A 175 -12.61 7.21 1.31
C ASN A 175 -13.39 8.10 2.30
N GLN A 176 -14.69 7.86 2.43
CA GLN A 176 -15.58 8.67 3.30
C GLN A 176 -15.28 8.42 4.78
N LEU A 177 -14.97 7.17 5.17
CA LEU A 177 -14.62 6.83 6.55
C LEU A 177 -13.30 7.45 7.00
N ASN A 178 -12.29 7.49 6.12
CA ASN A 178 -11.03 8.13 6.45
C ASN A 178 -11.16 9.65 6.59
N ALA A 179 -12.08 10.26 5.82
CA ALA A 179 -12.37 11.68 5.95
C ALA A 179 -12.91 12.01 7.35
N VAL A 180 -13.89 11.24 7.83
CA VAL A 180 -14.49 11.40 9.17
C VAL A 180 -13.42 11.28 10.27
N HIS A 181 -12.57 10.26 10.21
CA HIS A 181 -11.54 10.06 11.23
C HIS A 181 -10.44 11.12 11.25
N CYS A 182 -10.09 11.69 10.09
CA CYS A 182 -9.11 12.78 10.03
C CYS A 182 -9.66 14.09 10.62
N ASP A 183 -10.96 14.34 10.50
CA ASP A 183 -11.61 15.53 11.08
C ASP A 183 -11.75 15.40 12.60
N ASP A 184 -12.04 14.20 13.11
CA ASP A 184 -12.06 13.91 14.54
C ASP A 184 -10.66 14.06 15.18
N ALA A 185 -9.61 13.57 14.50
CA ALA A 185 -8.23 13.70 14.98
C ALA A 185 -7.74 15.17 14.98
N LYS A 186 -8.09 15.96 13.96
CA LYS A 186 -7.83 17.41 13.92
C LYS A 186 -8.58 18.15 15.03
N SER A 187 -9.82 17.77 15.30
CA SER A 187 -10.64 18.37 16.36
C SER A 187 -10.08 18.06 17.75
N ALA A 188 -9.62 16.82 17.98
CA ALA A 188 -8.96 16.42 19.23
C ALA A 188 -7.60 17.11 19.42
N ALA A 189 -6.79 17.23 18.37
CA ALA A 189 -5.51 17.95 18.42
C ALA A 189 -5.69 19.46 18.67
N SER A 190 -6.78 20.06 18.18
CA SER A 190 -7.12 21.46 18.45
C SER A 190 -7.67 21.70 19.87
N ALA A 191 -8.27 20.70 20.50
CA ALA A 191 -8.79 20.78 21.87
C ALA A 191 -7.70 20.64 22.95
N GLY A 192 -6.53 20.10 22.61
CA GLY A 192 -5.38 19.95 23.51
C GLY A 192 -4.52 21.21 23.71
N SER A 193 -4.90 22.34 23.12
CA SER A 193 -4.13 23.60 23.15
C SER A 193 -4.91 24.77 23.76
N CYS A 194 -5.62 24.53 24.86
CA CYS A 194 -5.98 25.60 25.80
C CYS A 194 -5.19 25.39 27.09
N GLY A 195 -4.08 26.12 27.23
CA GLY A 195 -3.36 26.21 28.49
C GLY A 195 -4.24 26.92 29.52
N THR A 196 -4.57 26.21 30.59
CA THR A 196 -5.19 26.79 31.78
C THR A 196 -4.06 27.07 32.79
N GLU A 197 -3.78 28.35 33.03
CA GLU A 197 -2.94 28.77 34.15
C GLU A 197 -3.75 28.66 35.46
N THR A 198 -3.14 27.93 36.39
CA THR A 198 -3.20 27.88 37.86
C THR A 198 -4.27 28.69 38.62
N GLU A 199 -5.03 28.01 39.51
CA GLU A 199 -5.16 28.44 40.92
C GLU A 199 -5.57 27.28 41.86
N MET A 200 -5.13 27.40 43.11
CA MET A 200 -5.08 26.39 44.18
C MET A 200 -6.08 26.77 45.30
N CYS A 201 -6.81 25.81 45.90
CA CYS A 201 -6.98 25.65 47.36
C CYS A 201 -8.11 24.67 47.80
N THR A 202 -7.69 23.75 48.69
CA THR A 202 -8.33 23.16 49.90
C THR A 202 -9.69 22.44 49.90
N ASP A 203 -9.60 21.12 50.15
CA ASP A 203 -10.26 20.25 51.16
C ASP A 203 -11.62 20.61 51.77
N ASP A 204 -12.62 19.70 51.65
CA ASP A 204 -13.21 18.93 52.77
C ASP A 204 -14.47 18.10 52.34
N GLY A 205 -14.58 16.86 52.84
CA GLY A 205 -15.85 16.28 53.34
C GLY A 205 -16.92 15.63 52.41
N LEU A 206 -16.87 14.29 52.32
CA LEU A 206 -17.97 13.28 52.29
C LEU A 206 -19.39 13.65 51.77
N THR A 207 -19.89 12.89 50.78
CA THR A 207 -21.00 11.90 50.93
C THR A 207 -21.38 11.25 49.58
N ALA A 208 -21.83 10.00 49.67
CA ALA A 208 -22.21 9.13 48.56
C ALA A 208 -23.39 9.65 47.73
N THR A 209 -23.34 9.45 46.42
CA THR A 209 -24.54 9.15 45.62
C THR A 209 -24.14 8.38 44.38
N GLU A 210 -24.79 7.23 44.21
CA GLU A 210 -24.75 6.41 43.00
C GLU A 210 -25.24 7.24 41.80
N GLY A 211 -24.52 7.13 40.69
CA GLY A 211 -24.78 7.87 39.46
C GLY A 211 -24.26 7.08 38.27
N GLU A 212 -25.04 6.08 37.90
CA GLU A 212 -24.98 5.28 36.68
C GLU A 212 -24.92 6.18 35.43
N LEU A 213 -23.75 6.28 34.78
CA LEU A 213 -23.60 6.73 33.39
C LEU A 213 -22.43 5.97 32.72
N ASP A 214 -22.59 4.64 32.66
CA ASP A 214 -21.79 3.77 31.79
C ASP A 214 -22.41 3.76 30.38
N ALA A 215 -22.21 4.85 29.62
CA ALA A 215 -22.63 4.93 28.23
C ALA A 215 -21.86 6.03 27.48
N GLY A 216 -20.57 5.79 27.17
CA GLY A 216 -19.82 6.75 26.35
C GLY A 216 -18.51 6.28 25.75
N ALA A 217 -17.87 5.24 26.31
CA ALA A 217 -16.52 4.85 25.90
C ALA A 217 -16.45 3.71 24.87
N ARG A 218 -17.58 3.24 24.31
CA ARG A 218 -17.62 2.07 23.41
C ARG A 218 -17.95 2.37 21.94
N SER A 219 -18.12 3.64 21.55
CA SER A 219 -18.51 3.99 20.17
C SER A 219 -17.35 4.37 19.25
N ALA A 220 -16.15 4.67 19.75
CA ALA A 220 -15.02 5.10 18.92
C ALA A 220 -14.25 3.93 18.26
N THR A 221 -14.37 2.70 18.78
CA THR A 221 -13.64 1.53 18.28
C THR A 221 -14.46 0.65 17.33
N ARG A 222 -15.73 1.01 17.05
CA ARG A 222 -16.71 0.08 16.45
C ARG A 222 -17.08 0.32 14.98
N THR A 223 -16.36 1.17 14.23
CA THR A 223 -16.70 1.44 12.81
C THR A 223 -15.70 0.92 11.77
N LEU A 224 -14.49 0.51 12.16
CA LEU A 224 -13.49 0.02 11.20
C LEU A 224 -13.69 -1.47 10.83
N HIS A 225 -14.50 -2.20 11.60
CA HIS A 225 -14.55 -3.67 11.56
C HIS A 225 -15.68 -4.25 10.68
N GLU A 226 -16.58 -3.43 10.14
CA GLU A 226 -17.73 -3.92 9.36
C GLU A 226 -17.65 -3.68 7.85
N HIS A 227 -16.57 -3.08 7.34
CA HIS A 227 -16.35 -3.06 5.90
C HIS A 227 -15.71 -4.36 5.43
N VAL A 228 -16.57 -5.25 4.93
CA VAL A 228 -16.19 -6.40 4.13
C VAL A 228 -15.55 -5.87 2.84
N TRP A 229 -14.24 -5.68 2.88
CA TRP A 229 -13.43 -5.43 1.67
C TRP A 229 -13.82 -6.43 0.59
N LYS A 230 -14.20 -5.90 -0.57
CA LYS A 230 -14.43 -6.69 -1.77
C LYS A 230 -13.08 -7.08 -2.38
N CYS A 231 -13.10 -8.05 -3.29
CA CYS A 231 -11.93 -8.37 -4.10
C CYS A 231 -11.44 -7.10 -4.83
N VAL A 232 -10.14 -6.82 -4.74
CA VAL A 232 -9.52 -5.60 -5.25
C VAL A 232 -8.62 -5.83 -6.46
N GLY A 233 -8.35 -7.08 -6.82
CA GLY A 233 -7.45 -7.39 -7.91
C GLY A 233 -7.15 -8.86 -8.05
N THR A 234 -6.19 -9.16 -8.92
CA THR A 234 -5.84 -10.51 -9.30
C THR A 234 -4.33 -10.71 -9.17
N PHE A 235 -3.94 -11.77 -8.48
CA PHE A 235 -2.56 -12.21 -8.35
C PHE A 235 -2.19 -13.12 -9.52
N LEU A 236 -1.07 -12.82 -10.19
CA LEU A 236 -0.65 -13.51 -11.40
C LEU A 236 0.39 -14.58 -11.10
N ILE A 237 -0.02 -15.84 -10.95
CA ILE A 237 0.91 -16.95 -10.70
C ILE A 237 1.90 -17.11 -11.85
N ALA A 238 1.42 -16.95 -13.09
CA ALA A 238 2.22 -17.04 -14.31
C ALA A 238 3.43 -16.09 -14.35
N SER A 239 3.40 -15.03 -13.54
CA SER A 239 4.49 -14.05 -13.49
C SER A 239 5.63 -14.43 -12.55
N LEU A 240 5.50 -15.52 -11.80
CA LEU A 240 6.53 -16.02 -10.90
C LEU A 240 7.58 -16.83 -11.66
N SER A 241 8.84 -16.41 -11.53
CA SER A 241 9.99 -17.16 -12.01
C SER A 241 10.30 -18.36 -11.10
N PRO A 242 11.00 -19.39 -11.61
CA PRO A 242 11.47 -20.52 -10.81
C PRO A 242 12.26 -20.10 -9.55
N LYS A 243 13.16 -19.12 -9.67
CA LYS A 243 13.92 -18.58 -8.53
C LYS A 243 13.02 -17.91 -7.49
N GLU A 244 11.97 -17.23 -7.91
CA GLU A 244 10.98 -16.65 -6.99
C GLU A 244 10.17 -17.72 -6.27
N LEU A 245 9.82 -18.84 -6.93
CA LEU A 245 9.18 -19.98 -6.26
C LEU A 245 10.08 -20.55 -5.16
N VAL A 246 11.37 -20.76 -5.46
CA VAL A 246 12.36 -21.23 -4.46
C VAL A 246 12.48 -20.24 -3.30
N TRP A 247 12.51 -18.94 -3.60
CA TRP A 247 12.56 -17.90 -2.58
C TRP A 247 11.30 -17.89 -1.70
N LEU A 248 10.12 -17.96 -2.29
CA LEU A 248 8.84 -18.03 -1.56
C LEU A 248 8.78 -19.27 -0.67
N LYS A 249 9.23 -20.44 -1.14
CA LYS A 249 9.31 -21.65 -0.32
C LYS A 249 10.22 -21.49 0.91
N LYS A 250 11.27 -20.67 0.80
CA LYS A 250 12.13 -20.34 1.95
C LYS A 250 11.48 -19.34 2.91
N GLN A 251 10.66 -18.42 2.41
CA GLN A 251 9.96 -17.45 3.25
C GLN A 251 8.74 -18.05 3.96
N LEU A 252 8.10 -19.06 3.36
CA LEU A 252 6.79 -19.57 3.76
C LEU A 252 6.86 -21.08 4.04
N PRO A 253 6.82 -21.51 5.32
CA PRO A 253 6.90 -22.92 5.68
C PRO A 253 5.80 -23.78 5.03
N SER A 254 4.58 -23.24 4.95
CA SER A 254 3.39 -23.87 4.38
C SER A 254 3.36 -23.91 2.85
N PHE A 255 4.34 -23.32 2.17
CA PHE A 255 4.39 -23.28 0.72
C PHE A 255 4.41 -24.69 0.12
N PRO A 256 3.73 -24.95 -1.02
CA PRO A 256 3.65 -26.27 -1.61
C PRO A 256 5.02 -26.90 -1.92
N PRO A 257 5.10 -28.24 -2.04
CA PRO A 257 6.35 -28.92 -2.39
C PRO A 257 6.87 -28.48 -3.77
N LEU A 258 8.16 -28.14 -3.82
CA LEU A 258 8.87 -27.80 -5.06
C LEU A 258 9.73 -28.97 -5.53
N ARG A 259 9.78 -29.16 -6.85
CA ARG A 259 10.74 -30.03 -7.53
C ARG A 259 11.82 -29.17 -8.17
N ILE A 260 13.07 -29.55 -7.99
CA ILE A 260 14.23 -28.90 -8.59
C ILE A 260 15.03 -30.00 -9.28
N ALA A 261 15.25 -29.90 -10.58
CA ALA A 261 16.01 -30.89 -11.34
C ALA A 261 17.51 -30.55 -11.27
N ASN A 262 18.36 -31.56 -11.10
CA ASN A 262 19.83 -31.43 -11.15
C ASN A 262 20.45 -30.36 -10.23
N GLY A 263 19.73 -29.94 -9.18
CA GLY A 263 20.15 -28.85 -8.30
C GLY A 263 20.10 -27.45 -8.93
N ASP A 264 19.55 -27.32 -10.15
CA ASP A 264 19.43 -26.06 -10.85
C ASP A 264 18.13 -25.34 -10.46
N MET A 265 18.25 -24.20 -9.77
CA MET A 265 17.11 -23.41 -9.31
C MET A 265 16.26 -22.86 -10.46
N ASP A 266 16.82 -22.74 -11.66
CA ASP A 266 16.08 -22.30 -12.85
C ASP A 266 15.10 -23.36 -13.37
N THR A 267 15.18 -24.59 -12.85
CA THR A 267 14.25 -25.70 -13.14
C THR A 267 13.20 -25.90 -12.06
N ALA A 268 13.13 -25.01 -11.07
CA ALA A 268 12.19 -25.13 -9.96
C ALA A 268 10.74 -25.10 -10.46
N TYR A 269 9.99 -26.13 -10.12
CA TYR A 269 8.61 -26.33 -10.54
C TYR A 269 7.73 -26.71 -9.35
N CYS A 270 6.53 -26.14 -9.33
CA CYS A 270 5.46 -26.51 -8.42
C CYS A 270 4.30 -27.08 -9.24
N ASP A 271 3.59 -28.06 -8.68
CA ASP A 271 2.28 -28.45 -9.21
C ASP A 271 1.34 -27.23 -9.25
N GLU A 272 0.82 -26.91 -10.43
CA GLU A 272 0.06 -25.68 -10.68
C GLU A 272 -1.22 -25.62 -9.84
N ALA A 273 -1.98 -26.72 -9.77
CA ALA A 273 -3.21 -26.79 -9.00
C ALA A 273 -2.96 -26.57 -7.50
N LYS A 274 -1.91 -27.17 -6.93
CA LYS A 274 -1.51 -26.93 -5.54
C LYS A 274 -1.01 -25.51 -5.31
N LEU A 275 -0.30 -24.94 -6.27
CA LEU A 275 0.20 -23.57 -6.19
C LEU A 275 -0.96 -22.57 -6.20
N ALA A 276 -1.92 -22.76 -7.10
CA ALA A 276 -3.11 -21.95 -7.19
C ALA A 276 -3.97 -22.06 -5.93
N GLN A 277 -4.30 -23.27 -5.50
CA GLN A 277 -5.05 -23.49 -4.26
C GLN A 277 -4.38 -22.82 -3.05
N PHE A 278 -3.05 -22.89 -2.96
CA PHE A 278 -2.29 -22.23 -1.90
C PHE A 278 -2.47 -20.72 -1.93
N PHE A 279 -2.30 -20.07 -3.08
CA PHE A 279 -2.46 -18.63 -3.20
C PHE A 279 -3.91 -18.18 -3.05
N GLU A 280 -4.87 -18.92 -3.58
CA GLU A 280 -6.30 -18.62 -3.43
C GLU A 280 -6.69 -18.61 -1.96
N THR A 281 -6.31 -19.66 -1.22
CA THR A 281 -6.58 -19.77 0.21
C THR A 281 -5.90 -18.64 1.00
N SER A 282 -4.71 -18.22 0.58
CA SER A 282 -3.90 -17.27 1.34
C SER A 282 -4.12 -15.80 0.96
N LEU A 283 -4.72 -15.52 -0.20
CA LEU A 283 -4.94 -14.16 -0.69
C LEU A 283 -6.43 -13.76 -0.70
N ALA A 284 -7.34 -14.74 -0.60
CA ALA A 284 -8.76 -14.47 -0.40
C ALA A 284 -9.02 -13.75 0.93
N PRO A 285 -10.07 -12.91 1.02
CA PRO A 285 -11.01 -12.55 -0.05
C PRO A 285 -10.52 -11.37 -0.91
N LEU A 286 -9.32 -10.84 -0.66
CA LEU A 286 -8.88 -9.57 -1.23
C LEU A 286 -8.41 -9.69 -2.68
N PHE A 287 -7.83 -10.82 -3.05
CA PHE A 287 -7.43 -11.07 -4.43
C PHE A 287 -7.99 -12.38 -4.94
N THR A 288 -8.33 -12.40 -6.23
CA THR A 288 -8.42 -13.65 -6.99
C THR A 288 -7.04 -14.06 -7.48
N VAL A 289 -6.94 -15.29 -7.95
CA VAL A 289 -5.73 -15.85 -8.54
C VAL A 289 -6.00 -16.16 -10.00
N ASP A 290 -5.10 -15.74 -10.90
CA ASP A 290 -5.16 -16.07 -12.32
C ASP A 290 -4.26 -17.27 -12.60
N GLU A 291 -4.87 -18.40 -12.95
CA GLU A 291 -4.19 -19.58 -13.46
C GLU A 291 -3.94 -19.41 -14.96
N VAL A 292 -2.81 -19.89 -15.47
CA VAL A 292 -2.64 -20.03 -16.91
C VAL A 292 -3.58 -21.14 -17.37
N VAL A 293 -4.74 -20.78 -17.90
CA VAL A 293 -5.46 -21.70 -18.77
C VAL A 293 -4.62 -21.80 -20.04
N GLU A 294 -3.81 -22.86 -20.15
CA GLU A 294 -3.30 -23.28 -21.45
C GLU A 294 -4.53 -23.46 -22.37
N ALA A 295 -4.74 -22.50 -23.26
CA ALA A 295 -5.62 -22.68 -24.40
C ALA A 295 -4.97 -23.73 -25.31
N ALA A 296 -5.15 -24.99 -24.96
CA ALA A 296 -4.81 -26.11 -25.81
C ALA A 296 -5.59 -25.99 -27.12
N ALA A 297 -4.84 -25.94 -28.20
CA ALA A 297 -5.31 -25.88 -29.57
C ALA A 297 -6.38 -26.96 -29.86
N LEU A 298 -7.52 -26.51 -30.37
CA LEU A 298 -8.34 -27.29 -31.30
C LEU A 298 -8.35 -26.55 -32.64
N ASN A 299 -7.18 -26.59 -33.30
CA ASN A 299 -7.13 -26.55 -34.75
C ASN A 299 -7.70 -27.88 -35.26
N THR A 300 -9.02 -27.97 -35.39
CA THR A 300 -9.63 -29.02 -36.19
C THR A 300 -9.70 -28.52 -37.63
N VAL A 301 -8.62 -28.73 -38.37
CA VAL A 301 -8.71 -28.91 -39.81
C VAL A 301 -9.54 -30.17 -40.02
N ASN A 302 -10.76 -30.02 -40.53
CA ASN A 302 -11.38 -31.07 -41.32
C ASN A 302 -11.72 -30.47 -42.68
N SER A 303 -10.90 -30.86 -43.65
CA SER A 303 -11.22 -30.89 -45.07
C SER A 303 -12.51 -31.69 -45.28
N GLU A 304 -13.43 -31.17 -46.08
CA GLU A 304 -14.26 -32.00 -46.93
C GLU A 304 -14.23 -31.46 -48.36
N ALA A 305 -14.24 -32.42 -49.28
CA ALA A 305 -14.00 -32.35 -50.70
C ALA A 305 -15.16 -31.75 -51.50
#